data_AF-A0A0J9SRT0-F1
#
_entry.id   AF-A0A0J9SRT0-F1
#
_cell.length_a   1.000
_cell.length_b   1.000
_cell.length_c   1.000
_cell.angle_alpha   90.00
_cell.angle_beta   90.00
_cell.angle_gamma   90.00
#
_symmetry.space_group_name_H-M   'P 1'
#
loop_
_entity.id
_entity.type
_entity.pdbx_description
1 polymer ?
#
loop_
_entity_poly.entity_id
_entity_poly.type
_entity_poly.pdbx_seq_one_letter_code
_entity_poly.pdbx_strand_id
1 'polypeptide(L)'
;MSRSENPEESSFNSLSLSLLPDAPPTKGERPVKLRQMNKDECKQRDTQKRVNCVSGVNLAKKPSDAEGKTTKFLNLVKEKNILRNILSFMNCSDLLELQKTCSLVYILVSDFLDYICLHIFLKFKRAYEGYFTPFDCFYKYEVLYTDNPSFRLDCILIAKIEKRAVGHNNRFGYKYKYQFDAKQNSYHVYYNFNVLKKSVARKIEIHKDISYNNGDDINVSHIISNDVCANDFICIPINLFNIIGTVNFDSITFTENKLSRHVTYSNGLDDQLWYDREEYKALIKEDNLVSSECFLPHLKHVQTIYSGIDVTVMKSTYRAVQPGTLGRRSYALWGNHFIIESKPDPVFAFLKREGLQHDYIYHNFYLRVGDSIVFYLIRGGNHDV
;
A
#
# COMPACT_ATOMS: atom_id res chain seq x y z
N MET A 1 -15.67 -52.52 -11.06
CA MET A 1 -14.54 -51.63 -11.42
C MET A 1 -14.85 -50.26 -10.88
N SER A 2 -14.02 -49.86 -9.93
CA SER A 2 -13.97 -48.61 -9.19
C SER A 2 -13.73 -47.40 -10.09
N ARG A 3 -14.43 -46.28 -9.83
CA ARG A 3 -13.85 -44.93 -9.97
C ARG A 3 -14.59 -43.96 -9.05
N SER A 4 -13.76 -43.32 -8.23
CA SER A 4 -14.05 -42.46 -7.09
C SER A 4 -14.53 -41.08 -7.51
N GLU A 5 -15.45 -40.55 -6.71
CA GLU A 5 -15.72 -39.12 -6.57
C GLU A 5 -14.47 -38.43 -6.02
N ASN A 6 -13.97 -37.39 -6.70
CA ASN A 6 -13.00 -36.46 -6.15
C ASN A 6 -13.74 -35.15 -5.83
N PRO A 7 -13.67 -34.63 -4.61
CA PRO A 7 -14.17 -33.30 -4.28
C PRO A 7 -13.22 -32.23 -4.84
N GLU A 8 -13.81 -31.13 -5.28
CA GLU A 8 -13.14 -29.93 -5.78
C GLU A 8 -12.12 -29.40 -4.75
N GLU A 9 -10.84 -29.51 -5.07
CA GLU A 9 -9.77 -28.82 -4.34
C GLU A 9 -9.81 -27.32 -4.71
N SER A 10 -10.05 -26.48 -3.70
CA SER A 10 -9.90 -25.03 -3.82
C SER A 10 -8.42 -24.69 -4.01
N SER A 11 -8.08 -24.12 -5.15
CA SER A 11 -6.73 -23.63 -5.42
C SER A 11 -6.49 -22.27 -4.76
N PHE A 12 -6.58 -22.20 -3.42
CA PHE A 12 -6.06 -21.07 -2.65
C PHE A 12 -4.57 -21.30 -2.41
N ASN A 13 -3.75 -20.95 -3.39
CA ASN A 13 -2.32 -20.79 -3.15
C ASN A 13 -2.13 -19.50 -2.35
N SER A 14 -1.75 -19.66 -1.08
CA SER A 14 -1.24 -18.58 -0.23
C SER A 14 -0.22 -17.75 -1.01
N LEU A 15 -0.46 -16.44 -1.13
CA LEU A 15 0.50 -15.47 -1.65
C LEU A 15 1.82 -15.66 -0.88
N SER A 16 2.83 -16.23 -1.55
CA SER A 16 4.20 -16.22 -1.03
C SER A 16 4.67 -14.78 -1.03
N LEU A 17 4.80 -14.19 0.16
CA LEU A 17 5.51 -12.92 0.38
C LEU A 17 6.96 -13.10 -0.05
N SER A 18 7.28 -12.72 -1.28
CA SER A 18 8.66 -12.52 -1.70
C SER A 18 9.16 -11.26 -1.00
N LEU A 19 10.08 -11.44 -0.04
CA LEU A 19 10.87 -10.34 0.50
C LEU A 19 11.53 -9.60 -0.67
N LEU A 20 11.42 -8.26 -0.66
CA LEU A 20 12.12 -7.39 -1.60
C LEU A 20 13.62 -7.71 -1.57
N PRO A 21 14.33 -7.70 -2.71
CA PRO A 21 15.78 -7.90 -2.71
C PRO A 21 16.46 -6.76 -1.94
N ASP A 22 17.40 -7.13 -1.07
CA ASP A 22 18.25 -6.19 -0.34
C ASP A 22 18.90 -5.20 -1.32
N ALA A 23 18.86 -3.92 -0.97
CA ALA A 23 19.52 -2.87 -1.73
C ALA A 23 21.01 -3.21 -1.93
N PRO A 24 21.59 -2.97 -3.12
CA PRO A 24 23.02 -3.21 -3.33
C PRO A 24 23.84 -2.29 -2.44
N PRO A 25 24.92 -2.78 -1.79
CA PRO A 25 25.74 -1.96 -0.92
C PRO A 25 26.44 -0.89 -1.76
N THR A 26 26.24 0.36 -1.35
CA THR A 26 26.97 1.53 -1.86
C THR A 26 28.47 1.29 -1.70
N LYS A 27 29.19 1.39 -2.83
CA LYS A 27 30.64 1.30 -2.88
C LYS A 27 31.26 2.47 -2.11
N GLY A 28 32.05 2.15 -1.10
CA GLY A 28 33.10 3.03 -0.61
C GLY A 28 33.16 3.17 0.90
N GLU A 29 33.69 2.16 1.59
CA GLU A 29 34.37 2.38 2.87
C GLU A 29 35.43 1.28 3.10
N ARG A 30 36.61 1.69 3.57
CA ARG A 30 37.87 0.90 3.59
C ARG A 30 37.87 -0.17 4.70
N PRO A 31 38.61 -1.28 4.54
CA PRO A 31 38.51 -2.43 5.43
C PRO A 31 39.19 -2.19 6.78
N VAL A 32 38.43 -2.34 7.87
CA VAL A 32 38.97 -2.42 9.23
C VAL A 32 39.14 -3.90 9.60
N LYS A 33 40.36 -4.25 10.03
CA LYS A 33 40.85 -5.61 10.30
C LYS A 33 40.06 -6.32 11.42
N LEU A 34 39.58 -7.53 11.12
CA LEU A 34 39.11 -8.50 12.12
C LEU A 34 40.29 -8.93 13.03
N ARG A 35 40.13 -8.81 14.35
CA ARG A 35 40.97 -9.50 15.33
C ARG A 35 40.30 -10.81 15.73
N GLN A 36 40.97 -11.92 15.43
CA GLN A 36 40.70 -13.26 15.98
C GLN A 36 41.13 -13.33 17.45
N MET A 37 40.38 -14.06 18.27
CA MET A 37 40.92 -14.74 19.44
C MET A 37 40.27 -16.13 19.65
N ASN A 38 41.07 -17.13 19.30
CA ASN A 38 41.35 -18.43 19.92
C ASN A 38 40.23 -19.25 20.59
N LYS A 39 39.99 -20.42 19.98
CA LYS A 39 39.65 -21.67 20.66
C LYS A 39 40.94 -22.41 21.02
N ASP A 40 40.98 -22.99 22.20
CA ASP A 40 41.68 -24.23 22.64
C ASP A 40 41.64 -24.24 24.18
N GLU A 41 41.47 -25.33 24.93
CA GLU A 41 41.73 -26.75 24.67
C GLU A 41 41.01 -27.61 25.74
N CYS A 42 40.82 -28.91 25.45
CA CYS A 42 40.98 -30.11 26.33
C CYS A 42 39.93 -31.19 25.94
N LYS A 43 40.21 -32.16 25.03
CA LYS A 43 40.90 -33.47 25.21
C LYS A 43 40.23 -34.31 26.32
N GLN A 44 39.87 -35.59 26.19
CA GLN A 44 40.23 -36.70 25.29
C GLN A 44 39.27 -37.90 25.57
N ARG A 45 38.94 -38.71 24.52
CA ARG A 45 38.93 -40.22 24.45
C ARG A 45 38.07 -41.03 25.46
N ASP A 46 37.40 -42.15 25.18
CA ASP A 46 37.55 -43.26 24.21
C ASP A 46 36.24 -44.09 24.07
N THR A 47 36.06 -44.66 22.87
CA THR A 47 35.49 -45.95 22.42
C THR A 47 34.50 -46.83 23.24
N GLN A 48 33.41 -47.23 22.55
CA GLN A 48 32.82 -48.60 22.43
C GLN A 48 32.23 -49.35 23.66
N LYS A 49 30.90 -49.65 23.65
CA LYS A 49 30.30 -51.03 23.55
C LYS A 49 28.81 -51.12 23.95
N ARG A 50 28.04 -51.77 23.05
CA ARG A 50 26.98 -52.81 23.21
C ARG A 50 25.93 -52.77 24.35
N VAL A 51 24.67 -52.83 23.89
CA VAL A 51 23.61 -53.84 24.15
C VAL A 51 22.97 -53.92 25.56
N ASN A 52 21.64 -53.70 25.55
CA ASN A 52 20.55 -54.18 26.41
C ASN A 52 20.90 -55.01 27.67
N CYS A 53 20.31 -54.64 28.82
CA CYS A 53 19.36 -55.49 29.56
C CYS A 53 18.70 -54.78 30.75
N VAL A 54 17.68 -55.45 31.29
CA VAL A 54 16.50 -54.99 32.03
C VAL A 54 16.77 -54.71 33.53
N SER A 55 15.85 -53.92 34.11
CA SER A 55 15.34 -53.94 35.49
C SER A 55 15.96 -52.99 36.54
N GLY A 56 15.09 -52.13 37.09
CA GLY A 56 15.04 -51.93 38.54
C GLY A 56 15.48 -50.58 39.12
N VAL A 57 14.49 -49.76 39.47
CA VAL A 57 14.42 -48.96 40.70
C VAL A 57 15.18 -47.61 40.75
N ASN A 58 14.39 -46.57 40.48
CA ASN A 58 14.18 -45.34 41.27
C ASN A 58 15.15 -44.14 41.30
N LEU A 59 14.48 -43.00 41.14
CA LEU A 59 14.64 -41.68 41.77
C LEU A 59 15.54 -40.62 41.12
N ALA A 60 14.81 -39.63 40.59
CA ALA A 60 15.03 -38.19 40.72
C ALA A 60 16.20 -37.55 39.94
N LYS A 61 15.87 -37.02 38.76
CA LYS A 61 16.40 -35.72 38.31
C LYS A 61 15.24 -34.84 37.83
N LYS A 62 15.05 -33.73 38.53
CA LYS A 62 14.10 -32.65 38.19
C LYS A 62 14.36 -32.16 36.75
N PRO A 63 13.33 -31.77 35.99
CA PRO A 63 13.52 -31.00 34.77
C PRO A 63 14.16 -29.66 35.14
N SER A 64 15.17 -29.28 34.38
CA SER A 64 15.85 -27.98 34.49
C SER A 64 14.88 -26.81 34.32
N ASP A 65 14.97 -25.83 35.23
CA ASP A 65 14.16 -24.61 35.37
C ASP A 65 14.19 -23.61 34.18
N ALA A 66 14.56 -24.05 32.98
CA ALA A 66 14.66 -23.20 31.79
C ALA A 66 13.34 -23.12 30.98
N GLU A 67 12.47 -24.12 31.06
CA GLU A 67 11.15 -24.11 30.36
C GLU A 67 10.09 -23.24 31.06
N GLY A 68 10.29 -22.91 32.34
CA GLY A 68 9.33 -22.15 33.16
C GLY A 68 9.43 -20.62 33.06
N LYS A 69 10.48 -20.06 32.43
CA LYS A 69 10.69 -18.60 32.38
C LYS A 69 10.22 -17.96 31.08
N THR A 70 10.41 -18.62 29.94
CA THR A 70 9.92 -18.17 28.63
C THR A 70 8.39 -18.15 28.57
N THR A 71 7.72 -19.07 29.27
CA THR A 71 6.26 -19.12 29.37
C THR A 71 5.65 -17.94 30.13
N LYS A 72 6.33 -17.39 31.14
CA LYS A 72 5.80 -16.26 31.94
C LYS A 72 5.68 -14.96 31.14
N PHE A 73 6.72 -14.59 30.39
CA PHE A 73 6.68 -13.37 29.57
C PHE A 73 5.61 -13.46 28.48
N LEU A 74 5.55 -14.59 27.78
CA LEU A 74 4.55 -14.81 26.73
C LEU A 74 3.13 -14.84 27.28
N ASN A 75 2.93 -15.41 28.47
CA ASN A 75 1.63 -15.37 29.15
C ASN A 75 1.24 -13.96 29.60
N LEU A 76 2.22 -13.12 29.96
CA LEU A 76 1.99 -11.72 30.30
C LEU A 76 1.57 -10.91 29.05
N VAL A 77 2.25 -11.13 27.92
CA VAL A 77 1.95 -10.44 26.65
C VAL A 77 0.63 -10.92 26.03
N LYS A 78 0.14 -12.11 26.37
CA LYS A 78 -1.21 -12.56 25.98
C LYS A 78 -2.33 -11.71 26.59
N GLU A 79 -2.09 -11.01 27.70
CA GLU A 79 -3.09 -10.13 28.27
C GLU A 79 -3.30 -8.90 27.37
N LYS A 80 -4.49 -8.77 26.78
CA LYS A 80 -4.83 -7.70 25.83
C LYS A 80 -4.48 -6.30 26.33
N ASN A 81 -4.66 -6.03 27.63
CA ASN A 81 -4.35 -4.73 28.22
C ASN A 81 -2.83 -4.46 28.28
N ILE A 82 -2.03 -5.49 28.58
CA ILE A 82 -0.58 -5.38 28.63
C ILE A 82 -0.03 -5.21 27.22
N LEU A 83 -0.49 -6.03 26.27
CA LEU A 83 -0.11 -5.87 24.87
C LEU A 83 -0.50 -4.48 24.34
N ARG A 84 -1.74 -4.03 24.59
CA ARG A 84 -2.17 -2.68 24.24
C ARG A 84 -1.25 -1.61 24.82
N ASN A 85 -0.86 -1.73 26.09
CA ASN A 85 0.04 -0.77 26.72
C ASN A 85 1.42 -0.77 26.05
N ILE A 86 2.01 -1.96 25.83
CA ILE A 86 3.31 -2.10 25.15
C ILE A 86 3.25 -1.45 23.77
N LEU A 87 2.24 -1.81 22.97
CA LEU A 87 2.05 -1.31 21.61
C LEU A 87 1.81 0.19 21.57
N SER A 88 1.19 0.76 22.61
CA SER A 88 0.94 2.19 22.66
C SER A 88 2.23 3.01 22.66
N PHE A 89 3.30 2.51 23.29
CA PHE A 89 4.61 3.18 23.41
C PHE A 89 5.56 2.92 22.24
N MET A 90 5.21 2.04 21.30
CA MET A 90 6.06 1.71 20.15
C MET A 90 5.74 2.63 18.98
N ASN A 91 6.79 3.01 18.23
CA ASN A 91 6.59 3.58 16.90
C ASN A 91 6.32 2.47 15.87
N CYS A 92 5.95 2.85 14.64
CA CYS A 92 5.59 1.88 13.61
C CYS A 92 6.76 0.95 13.21
N SER A 93 7.99 1.46 13.22
CA SER A 93 9.19 0.68 12.89
C SER A 93 9.49 -0.36 13.97
N ASP A 94 9.45 0.04 15.25
CA ASP A 94 9.67 -0.84 16.39
C ASP A 94 8.61 -1.94 16.46
N LEU A 95 7.37 -1.61 16.11
CA LEU A 95 6.28 -2.58 16.00
C LEU A 95 6.56 -3.64 14.93
N LEU A 96 7.03 -3.19 13.76
CA LEU A 96 7.39 -4.09 12.66
C LEU A 96 8.56 -5.00 13.05
N GLU A 97 9.57 -4.47 13.73
CA GLU A 97 10.71 -5.25 14.24
C GLU A 97 10.27 -6.22 15.35
N LEU A 98 9.36 -5.81 16.24
CA LEU A 98 8.79 -6.69 17.26
C LEU A 98 8.09 -7.90 16.62
N GLN A 99 7.29 -7.68 15.59
CA GLN A 99 6.62 -8.76 14.85
C GLN A 99 7.61 -9.75 14.21
N LYS A 100 8.81 -9.31 13.83
CA LYS A 100 9.86 -10.17 13.25
C LYS A 100 10.59 -11.04 14.28
N THR A 101 10.43 -10.78 15.57
CA THR A 101 11.22 -11.48 16.62
C THR A 101 10.91 -12.99 16.70
N CYS A 102 9.64 -13.37 16.79
CA CYS A 102 9.21 -14.77 16.76
C CYS A 102 7.74 -14.91 16.35
N SER A 103 7.37 -16.11 15.90
CA SER A 103 6.02 -16.42 15.40
C SER A 103 4.92 -16.17 16.42
N LEU A 104 5.18 -16.41 17.71
CA LEU A 104 4.17 -16.18 18.75
C LEU A 104 3.90 -14.70 18.98
N VAL A 105 4.95 -13.86 18.99
CA VAL A 105 4.80 -12.40 19.09
C VAL A 105 4.10 -11.85 17.85
N TYR A 106 4.46 -12.35 16.67
CA TYR A 106 3.76 -12.02 15.42
C TYR A 106 2.25 -12.26 15.53
N ILE A 107 1.82 -13.46 15.96
CA ILE A 107 0.41 -13.81 16.11
C ILE A 107 -0.28 -12.87 17.11
N LEU A 108 0.30 -12.66 18.30
CA LEU A 108 -0.30 -11.82 19.33
C LEU A 108 -0.51 -10.37 18.86
N VAL A 109 0.49 -9.78 18.22
CA VAL A 109 0.39 -8.43 17.67
C VAL A 109 -0.64 -8.37 16.55
N SER A 110 -0.63 -9.36 15.65
CA SER A 110 -1.57 -9.42 14.51
C SER A 110 -3.02 -9.55 14.98
N ASP A 111 -3.31 -10.45 15.93
CA ASP A 111 -4.63 -10.61 16.56
C ASP A 111 -5.12 -9.30 17.19
N PHE A 112 -4.22 -8.52 17.78
CA PHE A 112 -4.56 -7.23 18.36
C PHE A 112 -4.83 -6.15 17.30
N LEU A 113 -4.06 -6.12 16.22
CA LEU A 113 -4.32 -5.21 15.09
C LEU A 113 -5.64 -5.56 14.38
N ASP A 114 -5.95 -6.84 14.22
CA ASP A 114 -7.22 -7.31 13.68
C ASP A 114 -8.39 -6.93 14.58
N TYR A 115 -8.22 -7.03 15.90
CA TYR A 115 -9.19 -6.51 16.86
C TYR A 115 -9.44 -5.00 16.66
N ILE A 116 -8.39 -4.18 16.48
CA ILE A 116 -8.55 -2.75 16.20
C ILE A 116 -9.30 -2.54 14.87
N CYS A 117 -8.92 -3.27 13.82
CA CYS A 117 -9.56 -3.18 12.50
C CYS A 117 -11.05 -3.52 12.58
N LEU A 118 -11.42 -4.57 13.31
CA LEU A 118 -12.81 -4.96 13.53
C LEU A 118 -13.61 -3.88 14.27
N HIS A 119 -13.03 -3.23 15.28
CA HIS A 119 -13.68 -2.11 15.98
C HIS A 119 -13.93 -0.92 15.04
N ILE A 120 -12.98 -0.60 14.18
CA ILE A 120 -13.11 0.44 13.15
C ILE A 120 -14.18 0.04 12.13
N PHE A 121 -14.19 -1.22 11.67
CA PHE A 121 -15.19 -1.78 10.76
C PHE A 121 -16.61 -1.60 11.31
N LEU A 122 -16.83 -1.95 12.59
CA LEU A 122 -18.14 -1.81 13.23
C LEU A 122 -18.57 -0.35 13.37
N LYS A 123 -17.64 0.56 13.70
CA LYS A 123 -17.91 2.00 13.73
C LYS A 123 -18.28 2.53 12.33
N PHE A 124 -17.58 2.09 11.30
CA PHE A 124 -17.83 2.48 9.91
C PHE A 124 -19.22 2.02 9.45
N LYS A 125 -19.56 0.75 9.72
CA LYS A 125 -20.86 0.16 9.40
C LYS A 125 -22.02 1.01 9.94
N ARG A 126 -21.91 1.45 11.19
CA ARG A 126 -22.95 2.27 11.85
C ARG A 126 -23.00 3.69 11.27
N ALA A 127 -21.84 4.29 10.96
CA ALA A 127 -21.77 5.66 10.51
C ALA A 127 -22.28 5.86 9.07
N TYR A 128 -22.13 4.86 8.20
CA TYR A 128 -22.40 4.99 6.77
C TYR A 128 -23.44 4.01 6.23
N GLU A 129 -24.32 3.53 7.11
CA GLU A 129 -25.42 2.65 6.74
C GLU A 129 -26.24 3.25 5.58
N GLY A 130 -26.43 2.46 4.53
CA GLY A 130 -27.15 2.86 3.33
C GLY A 130 -26.33 3.64 2.29
N TYR A 131 -25.13 4.12 2.63
CA TYR A 131 -24.16 4.69 1.66
C TYR A 131 -23.10 3.67 1.26
N PHE A 132 -22.56 2.95 2.24
CA PHE A 132 -21.50 1.96 2.04
C PHE A 132 -21.74 0.75 2.94
N THR A 133 -21.54 -0.44 2.39
CA THR A 133 -21.59 -1.69 3.15
C THR A 133 -20.17 -2.23 3.30
N PRO A 134 -19.60 -2.24 4.52
CA PRO A 134 -18.24 -2.74 4.71
C PRO A 134 -18.20 -4.24 4.38
N PHE A 135 -17.14 -4.64 3.67
CA PHE A 135 -16.95 -5.98 3.14
C PHE A 135 -15.82 -6.71 3.86
N ASP A 136 -14.68 -6.04 4.05
CA ASP A 136 -13.50 -6.61 4.69
C ASP A 136 -12.63 -5.50 5.29
N CYS A 137 -11.67 -5.86 6.14
CA CYS A 137 -10.63 -4.94 6.62
C CYS A 137 -9.34 -5.70 6.98
N PHE A 138 -8.20 -5.06 6.72
CA PHE A 138 -6.89 -5.58 7.08
C PHE A 138 -5.93 -4.43 7.40
N TYR A 139 -4.84 -4.69 8.12
CA TYR A 139 -3.81 -3.68 8.34
C TYR A 139 -2.71 -3.76 7.27
N LYS A 140 -2.17 -2.61 6.87
CA LYS A 140 -1.09 -2.51 5.90
C LYS A 140 -0.01 -1.54 6.39
N TYR A 141 1.24 -2.01 6.36
CA TYR A 141 2.42 -1.16 6.49
C TYR A 141 2.73 -0.49 5.15
N GLU A 142 2.97 0.81 5.17
CA GLU A 142 3.39 1.59 4.01
C GLU A 142 4.67 2.37 4.35
N VAL A 143 5.62 2.40 3.42
CA VAL A 143 6.83 3.22 3.54
C VAL A 143 6.47 4.67 3.19
N LEU A 144 6.80 5.59 4.08
CA LEU A 144 6.72 7.02 3.85
C LEU A 144 8.06 7.51 3.30
N TYR A 145 8.02 8.05 2.08
CA TYR A 145 9.16 8.64 1.43
C TYR A 145 9.24 10.12 1.78
N THR A 146 9.92 10.39 2.88
CA THR A 146 10.32 11.72 3.34
C THR A 146 11.84 11.73 3.51
N ASP A 147 12.45 12.92 3.69
CA ASP A 147 13.91 13.07 3.91
C ASP A 147 14.46 12.09 4.98
N ASN A 148 13.64 11.79 5.99
CA ASN A 148 13.83 10.68 6.91
C ASN A 148 12.79 9.60 6.65
N PRO A 149 13.13 8.50 5.95
CA PRO A 149 12.17 7.43 5.65
C PRO A 149 11.55 6.86 6.93
N SER A 150 10.24 6.69 6.92
CA SER A 150 9.49 6.15 8.07
C SER A 150 8.42 5.17 7.60
N PHE A 151 7.76 4.52 8.55
CA PHE A 151 6.63 3.63 8.26
C PHE A 151 5.34 4.22 8.79
N ARG A 152 4.27 3.98 8.02
CA ARG A 152 2.88 4.20 8.44
C ARG A 152 2.20 2.85 8.53
N LEU A 153 1.32 2.71 9.52
CA LEU A 153 0.41 1.57 9.63
C LEU A 153 -1.02 2.08 9.54
N ASP A 154 -1.76 1.55 8.58
CA ASP A 154 -3.16 1.88 8.37
C ASP A 154 -4.02 0.62 8.46
N CYS A 155 -5.25 0.78 8.96
CA CYS A 155 -6.34 -0.14 8.69
C CYS A 155 -6.91 0.20 7.31
N ILE A 156 -6.84 -0.72 6.36
CA ILE A 156 -7.49 -0.62 5.05
C ILE A 156 -8.87 -1.26 5.16
N LEU A 157 -9.90 -0.41 5.20
CA LEU A 157 -11.29 -0.86 5.21
C LEU A 157 -11.82 -0.95 3.77
N ILE A 158 -12.31 -2.12 3.38
CA ILE A 158 -12.94 -2.33 2.08
C ILE A 158 -14.46 -2.22 2.24
N ALA A 159 -15.11 -1.41 1.40
CA ALA A 159 -16.56 -1.29 1.38
C ALA A 159 -17.15 -1.35 -0.02
N LYS A 160 -18.34 -1.93 -0.12
CA LYS A 160 -19.21 -1.87 -1.30
C LYS A 160 -20.00 -0.57 -1.29
N ILE A 161 -20.26 -0.06 -2.49
CA ILE A 161 -21.06 1.15 -2.70
C ILE A 161 -22.55 0.80 -2.71
N GLU A 162 -23.34 1.54 -1.93
CA GLU A 162 -24.80 1.41 -1.91
C GLU A 162 -25.48 2.46 -2.78
N LYS A 163 -26.76 2.21 -3.11
CA LYS A 163 -27.54 3.03 -4.04
C LYS A 163 -27.60 4.52 -3.68
N ARG A 164 -27.58 4.88 -2.39
CA ARG A 164 -27.67 6.29 -1.96
C ARG A 164 -26.43 7.11 -2.32
N ALA A 165 -25.27 6.47 -2.47
CA ALA A 165 -24.04 7.15 -2.83
C ALA A 165 -23.93 7.42 -4.35
N VAL A 166 -24.66 6.65 -5.16
CA VAL A 166 -24.55 6.64 -6.64
C VAL A 166 -25.09 7.92 -7.26
N GLY A 167 -24.34 8.48 -8.21
CA GLY A 167 -24.69 9.71 -8.93
C GLY A 167 -24.26 10.99 -8.21
N HIS A 168 -23.56 10.87 -7.09
CA HIS A 168 -23.14 11.97 -6.25
C HIS A 168 -21.63 12.01 -6.08
N ASN A 169 -21.12 13.20 -5.79
CA ASN A 169 -19.84 13.35 -5.12
C ASN A 169 -20.05 13.04 -3.63
N ASN A 170 -19.21 12.14 -3.09
CA ASN A 170 -19.24 11.70 -1.71
C ASN A 170 -18.01 12.25 -1.00
N ARG A 171 -18.22 13.00 0.08
CA ARG A 171 -17.15 13.49 0.93
C ARG A 171 -17.41 13.09 2.38
N PHE A 172 -16.58 12.21 2.90
CA PHE A 172 -16.64 11.77 4.28
C PHE A 172 -15.25 11.75 4.91
N GLY A 173 -15.16 11.46 6.20
CA GLY A 173 -13.89 11.43 6.89
C GLY A 173 -13.96 10.76 8.25
N TYR A 174 -12.87 10.87 8.97
CA TYR A 174 -12.79 10.48 10.38
C TYR A 174 -11.94 11.49 11.15
N LYS A 175 -12.22 11.59 12.44
CA LYS A 175 -11.41 12.33 13.39
C LYS A 175 -10.80 11.40 14.42
N TYR A 176 -9.63 11.75 14.92
CA TYR A 176 -8.89 10.97 15.90
C TYR A 176 -7.97 11.85 16.74
N LYS A 177 -7.42 11.27 17.81
CA LYS A 177 -6.40 11.87 18.67
C LYS A 177 -5.17 10.96 18.75
N TYR A 178 -4.00 11.53 19.01
CA TYR A 178 -2.81 10.72 19.34
C TYR A 178 -2.82 10.34 20.83
N GLN A 179 -2.27 9.15 21.12
CA GLN A 179 -2.24 8.60 22.48
C GLN A 179 -1.49 9.50 23.48
N PHE A 180 -0.39 10.13 23.03
CA PHE A 180 0.50 10.93 23.88
C PHE A 180 0.59 12.40 23.46
N ASP A 181 -0.44 12.92 22.81
CA ASP A 181 -0.50 14.36 22.53
C ASP A 181 -0.86 15.13 23.80
N ALA A 182 0.10 15.90 24.32
CA ALA A 182 -0.09 16.76 25.50
C ALA A 182 -1.20 17.80 25.30
N LYS A 183 -1.45 18.24 24.06
CA LYS A 183 -2.47 19.23 23.73
C LYS A 183 -3.85 18.61 23.48
N GLN A 184 -3.95 17.28 23.39
CA GLN A 184 -5.19 16.54 23.15
C GLN A 184 -5.96 17.01 21.91
N ASN A 185 -5.23 17.44 20.87
CA ASN A 185 -5.79 17.97 19.63
C ASN A 185 -6.59 16.89 18.89
N SER A 186 -7.62 17.34 18.17
CA SER A 186 -8.38 16.51 17.24
C SER A 186 -7.83 16.69 15.83
N TYR A 187 -7.46 15.58 15.20
CA TYR A 187 -6.98 15.53 13.82
C TYR A 187 -8.09 15.02 12.92
N HIS A 188 -8.12 15.50 11.68
CA HIS A 188 -9.18 15.21 10.73
C HIS A 188 -8.58 14.70 9.41
N VAL A 189 -9.20 13.66 8.86
CA VAL A 189 -8.85 13.10 7.56
C VAL A 189 -10.14 12.98 6.75
N TYR A 190 -10.09 13.42 5.50
CA TYR A 190 -11.23 13.40 4.59
C TYR A 190 -10.89 12.68 3.29
N TYR A 191 -11.93 12.13 2.67
CA TYR A 191 -11.93 11.48 1.37
C TYR A 191 -12.98 12.16 0.51
N ASN A 192 -12.69 12.34 -0.77
CA ASN A 192 -13.60 12.98 -1.71
C ASN A 192 -13.50 12.31 -3.08
N PHE A 193 -14.63 11.79 -3.54
CA PHE A 193 -14.70 10.99 -4.75
C PHE A 193 -16.12 11.00 -5.34
N ASN A 194 -16.24 10.84 -6.65
CA ASN A 194 -17.50 10.68 -7.33
C ASN A 194 -17.88 9.21 -7.45
N VAL A 195 -19.16 8.91 -7.23
CA VAL A 195 -19.72 7.59 -7.52
C VAL A 195 -20.55 7.67 -8.79
N LEU A 196 -20.05 7.08 -9.86
CA LEU A 196 -20.70 6.97 -11.15
C LEU A 196 -21.67 5.78 -11.18
N LYS A 197 -22.50 5.74 -12.22
CA LYS A 197 -23.33 4.56 -12.51
C LYS A 197 -22.45 3.35 -12.81
N LYS A 198 -23.03 2.15 -12.70
CA LYS A 198 -22.34 0.87 -12.90
C LYS A 198 -21.60 0.82 -14.25
N SER A 199 -20.33 0.40 -14.23
CA SER A 199 -19.48 0.16 -15.41
C SER A 199 -19.40 1.35 -16.40
N VAL A 200 -19.52 2.58 -15.89
CA VAL A 200 -19.21 3.78 -16.67
C VAL A 200 -17.69 3.87 -16.85
N ALA A 201 -17.25 4.26 -18.05
CA ALA A 201 -15.84 4.47 -18.33
C ALA A 201 -15.30 5.63 -17.49
N ARG A 202 -14.19 5.42 -16.82
CA ARG A 202 -13.53 6.40 -15.95
C ARG A 202 -12.34 7.03 -16.67
N LYS A 203 -11.96 8.23 -16.22
CA LYS A 203 -10.71 8.89 -16.59
C LYS A 203 -9.78 8.87 -15.37
N ILE A 204 -8.58 8.34 -15.56
CA ILE A 204 -7.49 8.45 -14.57
C ILE A 204 -6.45 9.40 -15.14
N GLU A 205 -6.06 10.39 -14.35
CA GLU A 205 -5.01 11.33 -14.71
C GLU A 205 -3.72 10.95 -13.99
N ILE A 206 -2.62 10.96 -14.73
CA ILE A 206 -1.29 10.62 -14.21
C ILE A 206 -0.37 11.78 -14.55
N HIS A 207 0.28 12.35 -13.54
CA HIS A 207 1.21 13.45 -13.69
C HIS A 207 2.60 12.98 -13.26
N LYS A 208 3.59 13.25 -14.11
CA LYS A 208 4.99 12.99 -13.79
C LYS A 208 5.82 14.21 -14.18
N ASP A 209 6.58 14.73 -13.23
CA ASP A 209 7.57 15.75 -13.48
C ASP A 209 8.97 15.10 -13.48
N ILE A 210 9.72 15.31 -14.55
CA ILE A 210 11.11 14.87 -14.71
C ILE A 210 12.06 16.04 -14.93
N SER A 211 11.62 17.26 -14.61
CA SER A 211 12.44 18.46 -14.76
C SER A 211 13.56 18.51 -13.72
N TYR A 212 14.75 18.98 -14.14
CA TYR A 212 15.98 18.93 -13.34
C TYR A 212 15.91 19.78 -12.05
N ASN A 213 15.04 20.80 -12.01
CA ASN A 213 14.93 21.72 -10.88
C ASN A 213 13.85 21.35 -9.86
N ASN A 214 12.91 20.48 -10.22
CA ASN A 214 11.77 20.09 -9.38
C ASN A 214 11.62 18.56 -9.31
N GLY A 215 12.70 17.82 -9.58
CA GLY A 215 12.66 16.37 -9.62
C GLY A 215 11.96 15.85 -8.38
N ASP A 216 10.79 15.23 -8.56
CA ASP A 216 10.20 14.39 -7.53
C ASP A 216 11.29 13.35 -7.21
N ASP A 217 12.01 13.54 -6.09
CA ASP A 217 13.11 12.65 -5.65
C ASP A 217 12.62 11.18 -5.57
N ILE A 218 11.33 11.03 -5.38
CA ILE A 218 10.55 9.82 -5.60
C ILE A 218 10.05 9.77 -7.05
N ASN A 219 10.73 9.04 -7.93
CA ASN A 219 10.36 8.77 -9.33
C ASN A 219 9.01 8.00 -9.47
N VAL A 220 7.92 8.57 -8.97
CA VAL A 220 6.60 8.01 -8.80
C VAL A 220 5.61 9.07 -9.27
N SER A 221 4.71 8.70 -10.19
CA SER A 221 3.74 9.64 -10.69
C SER A 221 2.67 9.99 -9.65
N HIS A 222 2.23 11.24 -9.68
CA HIS A 222 1.01 11.66 -9.00
C HIS A 222 -0.21 11.18 -9.80
N ILE A 223 -0.99 10.26 -9.23
CA ILE A 223 -2.17 9.67 -9.86
C ILE A 223 -3.44 10.27 -9.24
N ILE A 224 -4.34 10.75 -10.09
CA ILE A 224 -5.64 11.31 -9.73
C ILE A 224 -6.72 10.37 -10.26
N SER A 225 -7.43 9.71 -9.32
CA SER A 225 -8.48 8.74 -9.62
C SER A 225 -9.64 8.94 -8.63
N ASN A 226 -10.40 10.01 -8.82
CA ASN A 226 -11.50 10.37 -7.91
C ASN A 226 -12.84 9.74 -8.31
N ASP A 227 -12.91 9.02 -9.43
CA ASP A 227 -14.14 8.40 -9.91
C ASP A 227 -14.17 6.90 -9.63
N VAL A 228 -15.25 6.43 -9.02
CA VAL A 228 -15.56 5.01 -8.80
C VAL A 228 -16.96 4.71 -9.33
N CYS A 229 -17.26 3.46 -9.68
CA CYS A 229 -18.59 3.05 -10.13
C CYS A 229 -19.36 2.32 -9.03
N ALA A 230 -20.69 2.32 -9.13
CA ALA A 230 -21.59 1.69 -8.17
C ALA A 230 -21.30 0.19 -7.85
N ASN A 231 -20.65 -0.54 -8.74
CA ASN A 231 -20.28 -1.95 -8.51
C ASN A 231 -18.87 -2.13 -7.95
N ASP A 232 -18.09 -1.06 -7.81
CA ASP A 232 -16.70 -1.13 -7.37
C ASP A 232 -16.62 -1.28 -5.84
N PHE A 233 -15.44 -1.66 -5.37
CA PHE A 233 -15.07 -1.63 -3.96
C PHE A 233 -14.20 -0.40 -3.70
N ILE A 234 -14.50 0.34 -2.64
CA ILE A 234 -13.62 1.40 -2.15
C ILE A 234 -12.74 0.86 -1.05
N CYS A 235 -11.45 1.13 -1.13
CA CYS A 235 -10.48 0.83 -0.07
C CYS A 235 -10.17 2.14 0.66
N ILE A 236 -10.44 2.17 1.96
CA ILE A 236 -10.44 3.37 2.79
C ILE A 236 -9.31 3.21 3.83
N PRO A 237 -8.19 3.93 3.66
CA PRO A 237 -7.13 3.98 4.65
C PRO A 237 -7.58 4.61 5.96
N ILE A 238 -7.16 4.08 7.11
CA ILE A 238 -7.43 4.67 8.42
C ILE A 238 -6.16 4.57 9.25
N ASN A 239 -5.57 5.72 9.58
CA ASN A 239 -4.34 5.82 10.36
C ASN A 239 -4.45 5.06 11.68
N LEU A 240 -3.51 4.14 11.93
CA LEU A 240 -3.24 3.55 13.24
C LEU A 240 -1.92 4.08 13.81
N PHE A 241 -0.89 4.16 12.98
CA PHE A 241 0.40 4.76 13.31
C PHE A 241 0.90 5.58 12.12
N ASN A 242 1.47 6.75 12.39
CA ASN A 242 2.14 7.55 11.38
C ASN A 242 3.36 8.27 11.99
N ILE A 243 4.02 9.13 11.21
CA ILE A 243 5.21 9.88 11.64
C ILE A 243 4.97 10.78 12.87
N ILE A 244 3.73 11.20 13.12
CA ILE A 244 3.39 12.04 14.27
C ILE A 244 3.26 11.17 15.53
N GLY A 245 2.71 9.96 15.38
CA GLY A 245 2.70 8.95 16.44
C GLY A 245 1.55 7.96 16.37
N THR A 246 1.31 7.31 17.50
CA THR A 246 0.28 6.28 17.68
C THR A 246 -1.10 6.90 17.86
N VAL A 247 -2.03 6.51 17.00
CA VAL A 247 -3.43 6.93 17.10
C VAL A 247 -4.10 6.22 18.26
N ASN A 248 -4.78 6.99 19.11
CA ASN A 248 -5.72 6.41 20.07
C ASN A 248 -6.93 5.87 19.31
N PHE A 249 -6.94 4.57 19.01
CA PHE A 249 -7.98 3.95 18.18
C PHE A 249 -9.40 4.08 18.78
N ASP A 250 -9.53 4.21 20.10
CA ASP A 250 -10.84 4.43 20.74
C ASP A 250 -11.41 5.79 20.36
N SER A 251 -10.56 6.79 20.12
CA SER A 251 -10.94 8.16 19.72
C SER A 251 -11.40 8.27 18.26
N ILE A 252 -11.16 7.26 17.42
CA ILE A 252 -11.55 7.27 16.01
C ILE A 252 -13.07 7.35 15.92
N THR A 253 -13.55 8.41 15.27
CA THR A 253 -14.98 8.65 15.04
C THR A 253 -15.19 9.15 13.62
N PHE A 254 -16.15 8.56 12.92
CA PHE A 254 -16.47 8.93 11.55
C PHE A 254 -17.32 10.19 11.49
N THR A 255 -17.07 11.04 10.49
CA THR A 255 -17.91 12.19 10.20
C THR A 255 -19.06 11.79 9.29
N GLU A 256 -20.10 12.61 9.19
CA GLU A 256 -21.19 12.36 8.24
C GLU A 256 -20.69 12.36 6.79
N ASN A 257 -21.28 11.53 5.93
CA ASN A 257 -21.06 11.56 4.48
C ASN A 257 -21.86 12.72 3.86
N LYS A 258 -21.15 13.69 3.31
CA LYS A 258 -21.76 14.82 2.59
C LYS A 258 -21.90 14.45 1.13
N LEU A 259 -23.14 14.39 0.67
CA LEU A 259 -23.46 14.26 -0.75
C LEU A 259 -23.49 15.63 -1.41
N SER A 260 -22.82 15.75 -2.55
CA SER A 260 -22.91 16.93 -3.40
C SER A 260 -23.08 16.54 -4.86
N ARG A 261 -23.29 17.53 -5.74
CA ARG A 261 -23.34 17.28 -7.18
C ARG A 261 -21.99 16.75 -7.65
N HIS A 262 -22.00 15.98 -8.74
CA HIS A 262 -20.77 15.49 -9.36
C HIS A 262 -19.76 16.62 -9.53
N VAL A 263 -18.54 16.38 -9.05
CA VAL A 263 -17.45 17.35 -9.10
C VAL A 263 -16.54 16.96 -10.24
N THR A 264 -16.46 17.81 -11.26
CA THR A 264 -15.43 17.72 -12.30
C THR A 264 -14.19 18.43 -11.79
N TYR A 265 -13.10 17.70 -11.65
CA TYR A 265 -11.81 18.30 -11.31
C TYR A 265 -11.20 18.92 -12.57
N SER A 266 -10.99 20.23 -12.55
CA SER A 266 -10.26 20.92 -13.62
C SER A 266 -8.76 20.77 -13.39
N ASN A 267 -8.08 20.16 -14.36
CA ASN A 267 -6.63 20.11 -14.38
C ASN A 267 -6.10 21.41 -15.01
N GLY A 268 -5.30 22.19 -14.28
CA GLY A 268 -4.76 23.45 -14.78
C GLY A 268 -3.86 23.32 -16.01
N LEU A 269 -3.37 22.10 -16.31
CA LEU A 269 -2.64 21.83 -17.57
C LEU A 269 -3.57 21.78 -18.79
N ASP A 270 -4.86 21.46 -18.61
CA ASP A 270 -5.78 21.34 -19.74
C ASP A 270 -6.11 22.69 -20.40
N ASP A 271 -5.92 23.81 -19.68
CA ASP A 271 -6.14 25.18 -20.19
C ASP A 271 -5.02 25.69 -21.12
N GLN A 272 -4.02 24.85 -21.42
CA GLN A 272 -2.90 25.22 -22.30
C GLN A 272 -3.25 25.08 -23.79
N LEU A 273 -2.47 25.76 -24.64
CA LEU A 273 -2.50 25.56 -26.09
C LEU A 273 -1.73 24.29 -26.44
N TRP A 274 -2.46 23.31 -26.98
CA TRP A 274 -1.90 22.02 -27.35
C TRP A 274 -1.65 21.93 -28.85
N TYR A 275 -0.49 21.39 -29.22
CA TYR A 275 -0.03 21.20 -30.59
C TYR A 275 0.18 19.71 -30.87
N ASP A 276 0.01 19.32 -32.12
CA ASP A 276 0.49 18.00 -32.55
C ASP A 276 2.02 17.96 -32.58
N ARG A 277 2.59 16.78 -32.86
CA ARG A 277 4.05 16.59 -32.83
C ARG A 277 4.78 17.46 -33.84
N GLU A 278 4.26 17.60 -35.06
CA GLU A 278 4.97 18.27 -36.15
C GLU A 278 4.83 19.79 -36.02
N GLU A 279 3.66 20.28 -35.62
CA GLU A 279 3.44 21.67 -35.23
C GLU A 279 4.35 22.08 -34.06
N TYR A 280 4.45 21.23 -33.03
CA TYR A 280 5.27 21.52 -31.87
C TYR A 280 6.77 21.55 -32.21
N LYS A 281 7.27 20.61 -33.01
CA LYS A 281 8.66 20.63 -33.50
C LYS A 281 8.98 21.92 -34.26
N ALA A 282 8.06 22.38 -35.11
CA ALA A 282 8.25 23.63 -35.84
C ALA A 282 8.32 24.85 -34.90
N LEU A 283 7.59 24.82 -33.78
CA LEU A 283 7.59 25.87 -32.76
C LEU A 283 8.91 25.91 -31.97
N ILE A 284 9.32 24.78 -31.38
CA ILE A 284 10.45 24.74 -30.43
C ILE A 284 11.79 24.41 -31.09
N LYS A 285 11.81 24.01 -32.36
CA LYS A 285 13.01 23.60 -33.12
C LYS A 285 13.82 22.50 -32.45
N GLU A 286 13.15 21.57 -31.75
CA GLU A 286 13.76 20.41 -31.12
C GLU A 286 13.21 19.10 -31.71
N ASP A 287 14.09 18.18 -32.11
CA ASP A 287 13.71 16.90 -32.70
C ASP A 287 13.49 15.78 -31.66
N ASN A 288 14.09 15.92 -30.47
CA ASN A 288 14.17 14.89 -29.43
C ASN A 288 12.99 14.91 -28.44
N LEU A 289 11.77 14.97 -28.99
CA LEU A 289 10.55 14.89 -28.20
C LEU A 289 10.34 13.49 -27.62
N VAL A 290 9.96 13.44 -26.34
CA VAL A 290 9.51 12.20 -25.69
C VAL A 290 8.27 11.69 -26.41
N SER A 291 8.21 10.39 -26.65
CA SER A 291 7.08 9.72 -27.32
C SER A 291 6.27 8.88 -26.34
N SER A 292 5.06 8.50 -26.75
CA SER A 292 4.20 7.60 -25.99
C SER A 292 4.78 6.19 -25.89
N GLU A 293 4.60 5.55 -24.75
CA GLU A 293 5.01 4.18 -24.51
C GLU A 293 3.99 3.17 -25.08
N CYS A 294 4.44 1.98 -25.49
CA CYS A 294 3.55 0.95 -26.04
C CYS A 294 3.12 -0.07 -24.97
N PHE A 295 1.81 -0.09 -24.68
CA PHE A 295 1.19 -0.98 -23.72
C PHE A 295 0.22 -2.01 -24.34
N LEU A 296 0.33 -2.24 -25.65
CA LEU A 296 -0.43 -3.28 -26.31
C LEU A 296 -0.03 -4.67 -25.80
N PRO A 297 -0.99 -5.62 -25.74
CA PRO A 297 -2.35 -5.52 -26.28
C PRO A 297 -3.38 -4.88 -25.33
N HIS A 298 -3.03 -4.60 -24.06
CA HIS A 298 -4.00 -4.27 -23.01
C HIS A 298 -4.45 -2.81 -23.03
N LEU A 299 -3.53 -1.88 -23.28
CA LEU A 299 -3.78 -0.46 -23.25
C LEU A 299 -3.31 0.17 -24.58
N LYS A 300 -4.27 0.67 -25.35
CA LYS A 300 -4.04 1.26 -26.67
C LYS A 300 -3.78 2.76 -26.54
N HIS A 301 -2.68 3.22 -27.11
CA HIS A 301 -2.43 4.64 -27.30
C HIS A 301 -3.41 5.24 -28.32
N VAL A 302 -3.98 6.41 -27.98
CA VAL A 302 -4.96 7.12 -28.81
C VAL A 302 -4.32 8.32 -29.49
N GLN A 303 -3.68 9.20 -28.71
CA GLN A 303 -3.03 10.40 -29.21
C GLN A 303 -1.98 10.92 -28.23
N THR A 304 -1.02 11.67 -28.75
CA THR A 304 -0.07 12.47 -27.97
C THR A 304 -0.04 13.88 -28.53
N ILE A 305 -0.14 14.86 -27.64
CA ILE A 305 -0.06 16.29 -27.94
C ILE A 305 0.91 16.97 -26.97
N TYR A 306 1.44 18.12 -27.36
CA TYR A 306 2.50 18.82 -26.65
C TYR A 306 2.12 20.28 -26.38
N SER A 307 2.69 20.86 -25.33
CA SER A 307 2.52 22.26 -24.97
C SER A 307 3.77 22.77 -24.24
N GLY A 308 3.86 24.10 -24.11
CA GLY A 308 4.93 24.80 -23.39
C GLY A 308 6.13 25.15 -24.27
N ILE A 309 6.84 26.23 -23.93
CA ILE A 309 8.03 26.69 -24.67
C ILE A 309 9.29 26.34 -23.87
N ASP A 310 9.41 26.87 -22.64
CA ASP A 310 10.58 26.61 -21.78
C ASP A 310 10.51 25.26 -21.07
N VAL A 311 9.30 24.79 -20.78
CA VAL A 311 9.03 23.49 -20.16
C VAL A 311 8.05 22.77 -21.06
N THR A 312 8.50 21.67 -21.66
CA THR A 312 7.66 20.82 -22.50
C THR A 312 6.73 19.98 -21.65
N VAL A 313 5.44 20.07 -21.92
CA VAL A 313 4.42 19.18 -21.35
C VAL A 313 3.91 18.26 -22.45
N MET A 314 4.12 16.95 -22.29
CA MET A 314 3.55 15.93 -23.15
C MET A 314 2.27 15.39 -22.51
N LYS A 315 1.15 15.39 -23.26
CA LYS A 315 -0.11 14.75 -22.88
C LYS A 315 -0.39 13.56 -23.78
N SER A 316 -0.32 12.36 -23.23
CA SER A 316 -0.65 11.11 -23.94
C SER A 316 -1.95 10.51 -23.41
N THR A 317 -2.89 10.22 -24.31
CA THR A 317 -4.16 9.57 -23.97
C THR A 317 -4.12 8.10 -24.36
N TYR A 318 -4.50 7.25 -23.42
CA TYR A 318 -4.56 5.81 -23.60
C TYR A 318 -5.97 5.29 -23.26
N ARG A 319 -6.37 4.19 -23.89
CA ARG A 319 -7.64 3.52 -23.65
C ARG A 319 -7.43 2.05 -23.34
N ALA A 320 -8.05 1.58 -22.26
CA ALA A 320 -8.05 0.16 -21.89
C ALA A 320 -8.91 -0.61 -22.90
N VAL A 321 -8.30 -1.58 -23.58
CA VAL A 321 -8.95 -2.33 -24.67
C VAL A 321 -9.06 -3.82 -24.39
N GLN A 322 -8.17 -4.38 -23.58
CA GLN A 322 -8.16 -5.81 -23.26
C GLN A 322 -7.76 -6.05 -21.81
N PRO A 323 -8.41 -6.99 -21.09
CA PRO A 323 -8.01 -7.35 -19.74
C PRO A 323 -6.58 -7.90 -19.69
N GLY A 324 -5.90 -7.69 -18.57
CA GLY A 324 -4.53 -8.14 -18.32
C GLY A 324 -3.70 -7.16 -17.51
N THR A 325 -2.44 -7.51 -17.25
CA THR A 325 -1.53 -6.68 -16.46
C THR A 325 -0.56 -5.93 -17.35
N LEU A 326 -0.30 -4.65 -17.05
CA LEU A 326 0.70 -3.86 -17.80
C LEU A 326 2.15 -4.20 -17.40
N GLY A 327 2.31 -4.99 -16.33
CA GLY A 327 3.59 -5.51 -15.87
C GLY A 327 4.60 -4.43 -15.52
N ARG A 328 5.89 -4.74 -15.72
CA ARG A 328 7.01 -3.85 -15.36
C ARG A 328 7.02 -2.53 -16.14
N ARG A 329 6.38 -2.46 -17.31
CA ARG A 329 6.38 -1.24 -18.13
C ARG A 329 5.63 -0.10 -17.45
N SER A 330 4.46 -0.38 -16.87
CA SER A 330 3.70 0.66 -16.15
C SER A 330 4.44 1.10 -14.89
N TYR A 331 5.12 0.16 -14.21
CA TYR A 331 5.93 0.48 -13.05
C TYR A 331 7.12 1.38 -13.41
N ALA A 332 7.85 1.07 -14.47
CA ALA A 332 8.98 1.89 -14.92
C ALA A 332 8.54 3.31 -15.33
N LEU A 333 7.38 3.44 -15.99
CA LEU A 333 6.89 4.74 -16.45
C LEU A 333 6.22 5.54 -15.33
N TRP A 334 5.29 4.94 -14.59
CA TRP A 334 4.40 5.63 -13.65
C TRP A 334 4.66 5.33 -12.16
N GLY A 335 5.61 4.44 -11.85
CA GLY A 335 5.90 4.00 -10.49
C GLY A 335 4.90 2.99 -9.91
N ASN A 336 3.87 2.61 -10.66
CA ASN A 336 2.77 1.76 -10.18
C ASN A 336 2.39 0.64 -11.15
N HIS A 337 1.87 -0.46 -10.61
CA HIS A 337 1.33 -1.56 -11.41
C HIS A 337 -0.12 -1.29 -11.78
N PHE A 338 -0.46 -1.54 -13.04
CA PHE A 338 -1.83 -1.41 -13.54
C PHE A 338 -2.37 -2.76 -13.98
N ILE A 339 -3.60 -3.04 -13.55
CA ILE A 339 -4.35 -4.25 -13.88
C ILE A 339 -5.63 -3.79 -14.57
N ILE A 340 -5.93 -4.39 -15.72
CA ILE A 340 -7.13 -4.11 -16.50
C ILE A 340 -8.06 -5.30 -16.35
N GLU A 341 -9.22 -5.07 -15.78
CA GLU A 341 -10.29 -6.05 -15.64
C GLU A 341 -11.31 -5.93 -16.77
N SER A 342 -12.19 -6.91 -16.90
CA SER A 342 -13.29 -6.84 -17.86
C SER A 342 -14.26 -5.72 -17.48
N LYS A 343 -14.98 -5.17 -18.47
CA LYS A 343 -15.96 -4.09 -18.25
C LYS A 343 -17.02 -4.35 -17.15
N PRO A 344 -17.61 -5.55 -17.01
CA PRO A 344 -18.62 -5.80 -15.98
C PRO A 344 -18.02 -6.01 -14.58
N ASP A 345 -16.73 -6.32 -14.50
CA ASP A 345 -16.09 -6.76 -13.27
C ASP A 345 -15.92 -5.58 -12.30
N PRO A 346 -16.12 -5.82 -10.99
CA PRO A 346 -15.84 -4.81 -9.98
C PRO A 346 -14.33 -4.61 -9.84
N VAL A 347 -13.93 -3.39 -9.55
CA VAL A 347 -12.51 -3.07 -9.27
C VAL A 347 -12.34 -2.51 -7.86
N PHE A 348 -11.11 -2.59 -7.34
CA PHE A 348 -10.75 -1.95 -6.08
C PHE A 348 -10.20 -0.54 -6.35
N ALA A 349 -10.81 0.46 -5.73
CA ALA A 349 -10.39 1.85 -5.80
C ALA A 349 -9.90 2.31 -4.43
N PHE A 350 -8.59 2.50 -4.29
CA PHE A 350 -8.01 3.11 -3.10
C PHE A 350 -8.37 4.59 -3.05
N LEU A 351 -9.08 5.00 -2.00
CA LEU A 351 -9.39 6.41 -1.78
C LEU A 351 -8.15 7.12 -1.26
N LYS A 352 -7.89 8.28 -1.86
CA LYS A 352 -6.80 9.17 -1.47
C LYS A 352 -7.25 10.13 -0.38
N ARG A 353 -6.46 10.28 0.68
CA ARG A 353 -6.68 11.32 1.69
C ARG A 353 -6.54 12.70 1.06
N GLU A 354 -7.50 13.59 1.33
CA GLU A 354 -7.44 14.99 0.90
C GLU A 354 -6.16 15.66 1.42
N GLY A 355 -5.46 16.38 0.53
CA GLY A 355 -4.24 17.12 0.86
C GLY A 355 -2.93 16.34 0.67
N LEU A 356 -2.98 15.03 0.41
CA LEU A 356 -1.77 14.26 0.08
C LEU A 356 -1.58 14.18 -1.44
N GLN A 357 -0.36 14.37 -1.93
CA GLN A 357 0.00 14.15 -3.34
C GLN A 357 0.29 12.66 -3.60
N HIS A 358 1.06 12.03 -2.73
CA HIS A 358 1.34 10.60 -2.74
C HIS A 358 0.82 10.00 -1.44
N ASP A 359 -0.24 9.19 -1.52
CA ASP A 359 -0.83 8.58 -0.33
C ASP A 359 -0.33 7.15 -0.14
N TYR A 360 -0.52 6.29 -1.15
CA TYR A 360 0.08 4.96 -1.23
C TYR A 360 0.88 4.88 -2.52
N ILE A 361 2.14 4.51 -2.41
CA ILE A 361 3.12 4.62 -3.50
C ILE A 361 3.33 3.28 -4.20
N TYR A 362 2.88 2.17 -3.60
CA TYR A 362 2.94 0.83 -4.20
C TYR A 362 1.66 0.05 -3.96
N HIS A 363 0.65 0.34 -4.77
CA HIS A 363 -0.52 -0.51 -4.88
C HIS A 363 -0.90 -0.70 -6.35
N ASN A 364 -1.66 -1.75 -6.61
CA ASN A 364 -2.21 -1.97 -7.93
C ASN A 364 -3.31 -0.92 -8.19
N PHE A 365 -3.23 -0.29 -9.35
CA PHE A 365 -4.31 0.51 -9.91
C PHE A 365 -5.15 -0.35 -10.85
N TYR A 366 -6.45 -0.34 -10.63
CA TYR A 366 -7.37 -1.17 -11.39
C TYR A 366 -8.17 -0.33 -12.40
N LEU A 367 -8.08 -0.73 -13.66
CA LEU A 367 -8.87 -0.21 -14.78
C LEU A 367 -9.90 -1.25 -15.20
N ARG A 368 -10.89 -0.81 -15.98
CA ARG A 368 -11.75 -1.68 -16.78
C ARG A 368 -11.53 -1.42 -18.25
N VAL A 369 -11.82 -2.43 -19.07
CA VAL A 369 -11.96 -2.23 -20.52
C VAL A 369 -12.94 -1.08 -20.79
N GLY A 370 -12.45 -0.07 -21.51
CA GLY A 370 -13.16 1.16 -21.82
C GLY A 370 -12.68 2.40 -21.04
N ASP A 371 -12.04 2.22 -19.87
CA ASP A 371 -11.44 3.32 -19.12
C ASP A 371 -10.31 4.01 -19.91
N SER A 372 -10.05 5.27 -19.58
CA SER A 372 -8.99 6.07 -20.19
C SER A 372 -7.95 6.52 -19.16
N ILE A 373 -6.69 6.50 -19.58
CA ILE A 373 -5.59 7.17 -18.87
C ILE A 373 -5.21 8.41 -19.66
N VAL A 374 -5.10 9.55 -18.97
CA VAL A 374 -4.48 10.75 -19.51
C VAL A 374 -3.20 11.00 -18.73
N PHE A 375 -2.07 10.83 -19.43
CA PHE A 375 -0.74 10.93 -18.85
C PHE A 375 -0.08 12.24 -19.26
N TYR A 376 0.27 13.06 -18.28
CA TYR A 376 1.02 14.30 -18.41
C TYR A 376 2.46 14.05 -17.96
N LEU A 377 3.42 14.27 -18.85
CA LEU A 377 4.84 14.28 -18.56
C LEU A 377 5.37 15.70 -18.72
N ILE A 378 5.89 16.26 -17.64
CA ILE A 378 6.49 17.59 -17.60
C ILE A 378 8.00 17.40 -17.66
N ARG A 379 8.65 18.04 -18.64
CA ARG A 379 10.10 17.99 -18.85
C ARG A 379 10.61 19.41 -19.01
N GLY A 380 11.50 19.83 -18.12
CA GLY A 380 12.16 21.13 -18.14
C GLY A 380 13.63 21.03 -17.74
N GLY A 381 14.43 21.96 -18.23
CA GLY A 381 15.89 21.99 -18.03
C GLY A 381 16.66 21.61 -19.29
N ASN A 382 17.69 22.40 -19.61
CA ASN A 382 18.57 22.20 -20.75
C ASN A 382 19.22 20.82 -20.72
N HIS A 383 19.16 20.10 -21.84
CA HIS A 383 20.04 18.97 -22.12
C HIS A 383 21.40 19.50 -22.60
N ASP A 384 22.11 20.20 -21.71
CA ASP A 384 23.54 20.46 -21.90
C ASP A 384 24.32 19.40 -21.11
N VAL A 385 24.50 18.22 -21.72
CA VAL A 385 25.61 17.31 -21.41
C VAL A 385 26.27 16.88 -22.71
#